data_AF-A0A969YVH4-F1
#
_entry.id   AF-A0A969YVH4-F1
#
_cell.length_a   1.000
_cell.length_b   1.000
_cell.length_c   1.000
_cell.angle_alpha   90.00
_cell.angle_beta   90.00
_cell.angle_gamma   90.00
#
_symmetry.space_group_name_H-M   'P 1'
#
loop_
_entity.id
_entity.type
_entity.pdbx_description
1 polymer ?
#
loop_
_entity_poly.entity_id
_entity_poly.type
_entity_poly.pdbx_seq_one_letter_code
_entity_poly.pdbx_strand_id
1 'polypeptide(L)'
;MALHPLAGKQAPRSLLVNVPRLVTAYYTKHPDPEERTQRVEFGTSGHRGSSFRRSFNELHILAVTQAICDYRKASGINGPLFLGMDTHALSEPSFVTALEVLAANGVEVMIQ
;
A
#
# COMPACT_ATOMS: atom_id res chain seq x y z
N MET A 1 -5.38 33.94 0.13
CA MET A 1 -4.21 33.99 1.04
C MET A 1 -3.73 32.56 1.28
N ALA A 2 -2.43 32.34 1.40
CA ALA A 2 -1.92 31.03 1.78
C ALA A 2 -2.37 30.69 3.21
N LEU A 3 -3.11 29.58 3.38
CA LEU A 3 -3.63 29.13 4.68
C LEU A 3 -2.53 28.72 5.66
N HIS A 4 -1.36 28.30 5.16
CA HIS A 4 -0.23 27.86 5.97
C HIS A 4 0.97 28.80 5.82
N PRO A 5 1.65 29.20 6.92
CA PRO A 5 2.78 30.15 6.87
C PRO A 5 4.01 29.65 6.08
N LEU A 6 4.08 28.35 5.81
CA LEU A 6 5.14 27.71 5.02
C LEU A 6 4.71 27.31 3.60
N ALA A 7 3.52 27.69 3.13
CA ALA A 7 3.10 27.36 1.77
C ALA A 7 4.10 27.92 0.73
N GLY A 8 4.53 27.06 -0.21
CA GLY A 8 5.52 27.42 -1.24
C GLY A 8 6.97 27.53 -0.75
N LYS A 9 7.26 27.25 0.53
CA LYS A 9 8.62 27.25 1.09
C LYS A 9 9.18 25.83 1.17
N GLN A 10 10.51 25.71 1.21
CA GLN A 10 11.18 24.43 1.43
C GLN A 10 10.75 23.82 2.77
N ALA A 11 10.49 22.51 2.78
CA ALA A 11 10.10 21.80 3.99
C ALA A 11 11.23 21.81 5.03
N PRO A 12 11.00 22.31 6.26
CA PRO A 12 11.97 22.19 7.34
C PRO A 12 12.09 20.73 7.79
N ARG A 13 13.24 20.38 8.38
CA ARG A 13 13.52 19.02 8.86
C ARG A 13 12.46 18.48 9.83
N SER A 14 11.84 19.35 10.62
CA SER A 14 10.78 18.99 11.57
C SER A 14 9.50 18.45 10.93
N LEU A 15 9.27 18.70 9.63
CA LEU A 15 8.13 18.15 8.89
C LEU A 15 8.46 16.84 8.15
N LEU A 16 9.73 16.41 8.12
CA LEU A 16 10.12 15.19 7.42
C LEU A 16 9.74 13.96 8.23
N VAL A 17 9.20 12.95 7.55
CA VAL A 17 8.84 11.67 8.16
C VAL A 17 10.09 10.84 8.46
N ASN A 18 10.06 10.08 9.55
CA ASN A 18 11.05 9.04 9.80
C ASN A 18 10.71 7.80 8.97
N VAL A 19 11.37 7.66 7.82
CA VAL A 19 11.12 6.57 6.85
C VAL A 19 11.34 5.18 7.46
N PRO A 20 12.47 4.88 8.14
CA PRO A 20 12.65 3.56 8.77
C PRO A 20 11.54 3.18 9.76
N ARG A 21 11.06 4.13 10.58
CA ARG A 21 9.94 3.89 11.48
C ARG A 21 8.62 3.66 10.74
N LEU A 22 8.39 4.38 9.64
CA LEU A 22 7.19 4.21 8.81
C LEU A 22 7.16 2.81 8.19
N VAL A 23 8.29 2.34 7.64
CA VAL A 23 8.43 0.98 7.09
C VAL A 23 8.34 -0.06 8.19
N THR A 24 8.98 0.14 9.35
CA THR A 24 8.85 -0.79 10.49
C THR A 24 7.39 -0.93 10.94
N ALA A 25 6.64 0.18 10.98
CA ALA A 25 5.23 0.17 11.35
C ALA A 25 4.37 -0.61 10.34
N TYR A 26 4.77 -0.69 9.06
CA TYR A 26 4.05 -1.46 8.03
C TYR A 26 3.95 -2.94 8.41
N TYR A 27 5.07 -3.51 8.87
CA TYR A 27 5.18 -4.93 9.26
C TYR A 27 4.73 -5.20 10.70
N THR A 28 5.01 -4.28 11.62
CA THR A 28 4.82 -4.55 13.07
C THR A 28 3.45 -4.14 13.60
N LYS A 29 2.72 -3.26 12.90
CA LYS A 29 1.37 -2.85 13.30
C LYS A 29 0.33 -3.55 12.44
N HIS A 30 -0.70 -4.07 13.09
CA HIS A 30 -1.80 -4.76 12.45
C HIS A 30 -3.08 -3.90 12.54
N PRO A 31 -3.88 -3.80 11.46
CA PRO A 31 -5.21 -3.20 11.52
C PRO A 31 -6.12 -3.96 12.49
N ASP A 32 -6.96 -3.21 13.19
CA ASP A 32 -8.08 -3.73 13.96
C ASP A 32 -9.34 -3.75 13.06
N PRO A 33 -9.90 -4.92 12.72
CA PRO A 33 -11.07 -5.00 11.86
C PRO A 33 -12.32 -4.39 12.49
N GLU A 34 -12.40 -4.29 13.82
CA GLU A 34 -13.52 -3.62 14.47
C GLU A 34 -13.48 -2.11 14.23
N GLU A 35 -12.30 -1.53 14.01
CA GLU A 35 -12.17 -0.12 13.69
C GLU A 35 -12.30 0.20 12.20
N ARG A 36 -13.39 0.90 11.85
CA ARG A 36 -13.73 1.25 10.46
C ARG A 36 -12.59 1.96 9.72
N THR A 37 -11.89 2.86 10.41
CA THR A 37 -10.79 3.65 9.83
C THR A 37 -9.53 2.84 9.49
N GLN A 38 -9.44 1.60 9.98
CA GLN A 38 -8.33 0.67 9.73
C GLN A 38 -8.72 -0.43 8.72
N ARG A 39 -9.94 -0.40 8.17
CA ARG A 39 -10.38 -1.38 7.18
C ARG A 39 -9.86 -1.01 5.79
N VAL A 40 -9.86 -2.00 4.91
CA VAL A 40 -9.66 -1.76 3.48
C VAL A 40 -10.81 -0.92 2.93
N GLU A 41 -10.47 0.24 2.39
CA GLU A 41 -11.36 1.09 1.59
C GLU A 41 -10.81 1.15 0.17
N PHE A 42 -11.27 0.28 -0.72
CA PHE A 42 -10.78 0.19 -2.10
C PHE A 42 -11.74 0.92 -3.05
N GLY A 43 -11.50 2.22 -3.24
CA GLY A 43 -12.34 3.11 -4.05
C GLY A 43 -11.85 3.27 -5.50
N THR A 44 -12.28 4.36 -6.15
CA THR A 44 -11.89 4.69 -7.53
C THR A 44 -10.37 4.84 -7.72
N SER A 45 -9.64 5.17 -6.65
CA SER A 45 -8.17 5.31 -6.64
C SER A 45 -7.48 4.20 -5.83
N GLY A 46 -8.13 3.05 -5.69
CA GLY A 46 -7.66 1.94 -4.85
C GLY A 46 -7.76 2.26 -3.36
N HIS A 47 -6.98 1.53 -2.57
CA HIS A 47 -6.86 1.73 -1.12
C HIS A 47 -5.64 2.58 -0.77
N ARG A 48 -5.84 3.54 0.14
CA ARG A 48 -4.80 4.49 0.58
C ARG A 48 -4.81 4.62 2.09
N GLY A 49 -3.64 4.87 2.67
CA GLY A 49 -3.54 5.08 4.11
C GLY A 49 -2.10 5.30 4.57
N SER A 50 -1.84 5.03 5.84
CA SER A 50 -0.51 5.12 6.43
C SER A 50 -0.33 4.04 7.48
N SER A 51 0.84 3.40 7.49
CA SER A 51 1.20 2.38 8.47
C SER A 51 1.15 2.89 9.91
N PHE A 52 1.39 4.19 10.14
CA PHE A 52 1.27 4.79 11.48
C PHE A 52 -0.16 4.81 12.00
N ARG A 53 -1.14 4.95 11.10
CA ARG A 53 -2.57 4.97 11.41
C ARG A 53 -3.23 3.59 11.33
N ARG A 54 -2.43 2.54 11.08
CA ARG A 54 -2.93 1.17 10.88
C ARG A 54 -3.91 1.05 9.71
N SER A 55 -3.79 1.90 8.71
CA SER A 55 -4.67 1.92 7.52
C SER A 55 -3.92 1.65 6.21
N PHE A 56 -2.65 1.26 6.30
CA PHE A 56 -1.84 0.79 5.17
C PHE A 56 -0.64 0.00 5.70
N ASN A 57 -0.86 -1.29 5.92
CA ASN A 57 0.05 -2.23 6.57
C ASN A 57 0.02 -3.55 5.82
N GLU A 58 0.95 -4.46 6.12
CA GLU A 58 1.12 -5.73 5.40
C GLU A 58 -0.20 -6.49 5.20
N LEU A 59 -1.01 -6.66 6.26
CA LEU A 59 -2.30 -7.35 6.17
C LEU A 59 -3.27 -6.74 5.15
N HIS A 60 -3.22 -5.42 4.91
CA HIS A 60 -4.05 -4.79 3.89
C HIS A 60 -3.61 -5.21 2.48
N ILE A 61 -2.29 -5.23 2.23
CA ILE A 61 -1.74 -5.54 0.91
C ILE A 61 -1.86 -7.03 0.61
N LEU A 62 -1.66 -7.89 1.62
CA LEU A 62 -1.95 -9.32 1.52
C LEU A 62 -3.42 -9.55 1.10
N ALA A 63 -4.36 -8.95 1.82
CA ALA A 63 -5.79 -9.11 1.56
C ALA A 63 -6.22 -8.56 0.20
N VAL A 64 -5.78 -7.36 -0.16
CA VAL A 64 -6.11 -6.72 -1.43
C VAL A 64 -5.53 -7.51 -2.60
N THR A 65 -4.27 -7.94 -2.51
CA THR A 65 -3.63 -8.68 -3.59
C THR A 65 -4.27 -10.04 -3.79
N GLN A 66 -4.62 -10.74 -2.70
CA GLN A 66 -5.33 -12.01 -2.78
C GLN A 66 -6.72 -11.82 -3.43
N ALA A 67 -7.45 -10.78 -3.06
CA ALA A 67 -8.74 -10.46 -3.67
C ALA A 67 -8.61 -10.19 -5.19
N ILE A 68 -7.53 -9.54 -5.63
CA ILE A 68 -7.22 -9.36 -7.05
C ILE A 68 -6.94 -10.71 -7.74
N CYS A 69 -6.16 -11.59 -7.12
CA CYS A 69 -5.92 -12.93 -7.65
C CYS A 69 -7.22 -13.72 -7.82
N ASP A 70 -8.09 -13.69 -6.82
CA ASP A 70 -9.38 -14.39 -6.84
C ASP A 70 -10.31 -13.82 -7.93
N TYR A 71 -10.37 -12.49 -8.05
CA TYR A 71 -11.14 -11.83 -9.10
C TYR A 71 -10.64 -12.20 -10.51
N ARG A 72 -9.31 -12.19 -10.72
CA ARG A 72 -8.71 -12.58 -12.00
C ARG A 72 -9.09 -14.02 -12.37
N LYS A 73 -9.00 -14.95 -11.43
CA LYS A 73 -9.41 -16.36 -11.63
C LYS A 73 -10.88 -16.46 -11.99
N ALA A 74 -11.76 -15.82 -11.22
CA ALA A 74 -13.21 -15.83 -11.47
C ALA A 74 -13.59 -15.20 -12.82
N SER A 75 -12.81 -14.22 -13.29
CA SER A 75 -13.01 -13.53 -14.56
C SER A 75 -12.26 -14.15 -15.75
N GLY A 76 -11.56 -15.28 -15.56
CA GLY A 76 -10.80 -15.95 -16.61
C GLY A 76 -9.58 -15.17 -17.14
N ILE A 77 -9.02 -14.26 -16.33
CA ILE A 77 -7.88 -13.43 -16.72
C ILE A 77 -6.58 -14.18 -16.41
N ASN A 78 -5.96 -14.75 -17.44
CA ASN A 78 -4.81 -15.66 -17.30
C ASN A 78 -3.48 -15.09 -17.81
N GLY A 79 -3.47 -13.94 -18.47
CA GLY A 79 -2.23 -13.31 -18.97
C GLY A 79 -1.36 -12.71 -17.85
N PRO A 80 -0.15 -12.20 -18.17
CA PRO A 80 0.74 -11.62 -17.17
C PRO A 80 0.14 -10.37 -16.50
N LEU A 81 0.59 -10.07 -15.28
CA LEU A 81 0.24 -8.87 -14.53
C LEU A 81 1.45 -7.93 -14.46
N PHE A 82 1.29 -6.69 -14.92
CA PHE A 82 2.31 -5.66 -14.78
C PHE A 82 2.17 -5.00 -13.41
N LEU A 83 3.22 -5.11 -12.59
CA LEU A 83 3.28 -4.53 -11.25
C LEU A 83 4.26 -3.34 -11.28
N GLY A 84 3.74 -2.16 -10.97
CA GLY A 84 4.52 -0.93 -10.86
C GLY A 84 4.26 -0.22 -9.53
N MET A 85 5.19 0.65 -9.14
CA MET A 85 5.10 1.44 -7.92
C MET A 85 5.67 2.84 -8.10
N ASP A 86 5.30 3.77 -7.23
CA ASP A 86 5.89 5.12 -7.18
C ASP A 86 7.00 5.21 -6.11
N THR A 87 7.48 6.42 -5.84
CA THR A 87 8.62 6.67 -4.94
C THR A 87 8.23 6.88 -3.47
N HIS A 88 6.98 6.64 -3.07
CA HIS A 88 6.62 6.71 -1.65
C HIS A 88 7.29 5.59 -0.83
N ALA A 89 7.67 5.90 0.40
CA ALA A 89 8.35 4.95 1.27
C ALA A 89 7.58 3.65 1.55
N LEU A 90 6.24 3.69 1.54
CA LEU A 90 5.40 2.50 1.74
C LEU A 90 5.15 1.72 0.44
N SER A 91 5.53 2.27 -0.71
CA SER A 91 5.41 1.60 -2.01
C SER A 91 6.35 0.40 -2.08
N GLU A 92 7.60 0.54 -1.62
CA GLU A 92 8.59 -0.54 -1.56
C GLU A 92 8.11 -1.81 -0.81
N PRO A 93 7.72 -1.74 0.49
CA PRO A 93 7.25 -2.93 1.21
C PRO A 93 5.92 -3.47 0.65
N SER A 94 5.06 -2.60 0.12
CA SER A 94 3.80 -3.04 -0.50
C SER A 94 4.03 -3.78 -1.82
N PHE A 95 5.02 -3.37 -2.61
CA PHE A 95 5.39 -4.03 -3.86
C PHE A 95 5.89 -5.45 -3.59
N VAL A 96 6.77 -5.62 -2.60
CA VAL A 96 7.28 -6.94 -2.19
C VAL A 96 6.13 -7.84 -1.73
N THR A 97 5.26 -7.33 -0.84
CA THR A 97 4.11 -8.09 -0.32
C THR A 97 3.15 -8.51 -1.44
N ALA A 98 2.90 -7.62 -2.40
CA ALA A 98 2.06 -7.94 -3.55
C ALA A 98 2.71 -9.02 -4.43
N LEU A 99 4.00 -8.89 -4.72
CA LEU A 99 4.75 -9.86 -5.52
C LEU A 99 4.73 -11.27 -4.90
N GLU A 100 4.88 -11.37 -3.58
CA GLU A 100 4.81 -12.64 -2.84
C GLU A 100 3.45 -13.33 -3.04
N VAL A 101 2.35 -12.60 -2.86
CA VAL A 101 1.00 -13.14 -3.03
C VAL A 101 0.72 -13.52 -4.49
N LEU A 102 1.15 -12.69 -5.44
CA LEU A 102 1.00 -12.95 -6.87
C LEU A 102 1.74 -14.22 -7.28
N ALA A 103 3.01 -14.34 -6.88
CA ALA A 103 3.83 -15.51 -7.15
C ALA A 103 3.25 -16.78 -6.51
N ALA A 104 2.78 -16.69 -5.26
CA ALA A 104 2.12 -17.81 -4.57
C ALA A 104 0.83 -18.26 -5.27
N ASN A 105 0.14 -17.35 -5.98
CA ASN A 105 -1.04 -17.66 -6.78
C ASN A 105 -0.72 -18.09 -8.22
N GLY A 106 0.57 -18.24 -8.58
CA GLY A 106 1.00 -18.63 -9.92
C GLY A 106 0.75 -17.57 -11.00
N VAL A 107 0.65 -16.30 -10.60
CA VAL A 107 0.51 -15.18 -11.55
C VAL A 107 1.89 -14.83 -12.10
N GLU A 108 2.04 -14.83 -13.43
CA GLU A 108 3.23 -14.29 -14.08
C GLU A 108 3.26 -12.77 -13.91
N VAL A 109 4.30 -12.23 -13.26
CA VAL A 109 4.42 -10.81 -12.95
C VAL A 109 5.53 -10.17 -13.78
N MET A 110 5.20 -9.07 -14.44
CA MET A 110 6.15 -8.19 -15.12
C MET A 110 6.44 -6.99 -14.22
N ILE A 111 7.71 -6.79 -13.87
CA ILE A 111 8.17 -5.68 -13.03
C ILE A 111 8.97 -4.68 -13.87
N GLN A 112 9.00 -3.42 -13.44
CA GLN A 112 9.79 -2.33 -14.05
C GLN A 112 11.16 -2.17 -13.39
#